data_AF-A0A140CWS7-F1
#
_entry.id   AF-A0A140CWS7-F1
#
_cell.length_a   1.000
_cell.length_b   1.000
_cell.length_c   1.000
_cell.angle_alpha   90.00
_cell.angle_beta   90.00
_cell.angle_gamma   90.00
#
_symmetry.space_group_name_H-M   'P 1'
#
loop_
_entity.id
_entity.type
_entity.pdbx_description
1 polymer ?
#
loop_
_entity_poly.entity_id
_entity_poly.type
_entity_poly.pdbx_seq_one_letter_code
_entity_poly.pdbx_strand_id
1 'polypeptide(L)'
;KIDPANGIGLANTSVAFFGGRLYALGESDLPYTIRLASSGDIETLGRHDFNGKLFMSMTAHPKIDPETGEAFAFRYGPVPPFLTYFHFDKDGNKQPDVPIFSMVRPSFLHDFAITKNYAIFADIQIGMNPMEMIFGGGSPVGADPAKVPRIGIIPRYAKDESEMKWFDVPGFNLIHTINAWEEDDGDALVMLAPNILSVEHTLERMELVHALVEKVKINLKTGIVTRQPLSARNLDFAVINPAYVAKRNKYVYAAIGDPMPKISGVVKLDVSQGEHRECTVASRIYGPGCYGGEPFFVAAEPR
;
A
#
# COMPACT_ATOMS: atom_id res chain seq x y z
N LYS A 1 -30.09 -10.31 -1.57
CA LYS A 1 -30.21 -8.96 -2.18
C LYS A 1 -29.18 -8.10 -1.47
N ILE A 2 -28.22 -7.52 -2.18
CA ILE A 2 -27.21 -6.63 -1.56
C ILE A 2 -27.93 -5.37 -1.11
N ASP A 3 -27.73 -4.93 0.12
CA ASP A 3 -28.25 -3.67 0.66
C ASP A 3 -27.09 -2.70 0.90
N PRO A 4 -26.84 -1.76 -0.03
CA PRO A 4 -25.73 -0.81 0.10
C PRO A 4 -25.79 0.05 1.36
N ALA A 5 -26.97 0.24 1.96
CA ALA A 5 -27.10 0.98 3.22
C ALA A 5 -26.43 0.23 4.39
N ASN A 6 -26.39 -1.11 4.32
CA ASN A 6 -25.80 -1.98 5.34
C ASN A 6 -24.41 -2.52 4.94
N GLY A 7 -23.85 -2.05 3.83
CA GLY A 7 -22.53 -2.46 3.34
C GLY A 7 -22.58 -3.48 2.22
N ILE A 8 -21.53 -3.49 1.42
CA ILE A 8 -21.36 -4.37 0.26
C ILE A 8 -20.00 -5.09 0.26
N GLY A 9 -19.13 -4.77 1.22
CA GLY A 9 -17.78 -5.32 1.31
C GLY A 9 -17.68 -6.54 2.21
N LEU A 10 -16.55 -7.22 2.09
CA LEU A 10 -16.27 -8.47 2.79
C LEU A 10 -15.32 -8.30 3.99
N ALA A 11 -14.76 -7.10 4.19
CA ALA A 11 -13.78 -6.80 5.25
C ALA A 11 -12.66 -7.85 5.37
N ASN A 12 -12.11 -8.29 4.23
CA ASN A 12 -11.28 -9.50 4.10
C ASN A 12 -9.85 -9.22 3.62
N THR A 13 -9.43 -7.96 3.55
CA THR A 13 -8.12 -7.60 2.98
C THR A 13 -7.05 -7.47 4.06
N SER A 14 -7.36 -6.80 5.17
CA SER A 14 -6.38 -6.59 6.25
C SER A 14 -7.05 -6.30 7.60
N VAL A 15 -6.23 -6.22 8.63
CA VAL A 15 -6.61 -5.77 9.96
C VAL A 15 -5.63 -4.68 10.43
N ALA A 16 -6.15 -3.58 10.97
CA ALA A 16 -5.34 -2.47 11.47
C ALA A 16 -5.78 -2.01 12.87
N PHE A 17 -4.80 -1.61 13.69
CA PHE A 17 -5.04 -1.06 15.02
C PHE A 17 -4.59 0.40 15.08
N PHE A 18 -5.53 1.31 15.31
CA PHE A 18 -5.28 2.75 15.52
C PHE A 18 -6.46 3.37 16.27
N GLY A 19 -6.26 4.54 16.91
CA GLY A 19 -7.33 5.19 17.68
C GLY A 19 -7.91 4.32 18.80
N GLY A 20 -7.11 3.40 19.35
CA GLY A 20 -7.52 2.46 20.39
C GLY A 20 -8.51 1.37 19.94
N ARG A 21 -8.66 1.15 18.62
CA ARG A 21 -9.62 0.19 18.05
C ARG A 21 -8.96 -0.70 17.01
N LEU A 22 -9.48 -1.92 16.88
CA LEU A 22 -9.10 -2.88 15.86
C LEU A 22 -10.14 -2.86 14.74
N TYR A 23 -9.69 -2.77 13.49
CA TYR A 23 -10.53 -2.67 12.31
C TYR A 23 -10.24 -3.80 11.33
N ALA A 24 -11.27 -4.52 10.89
CA ALA A 24 -11.23 -5.34 9.70
C ALA A 24 -11.54 -4.47 8.48
N LEU A 25 -10.69 -4.54 7.46
CA LEU A 25 -10.71 -3.63 6.31
C LEU A 25 -10.92 -4.37 5.00
N GLY A 26 -11.64 -3.74 4.09
CA GLY A 26 -11.80 -4.16 2.70
C GLY A 26 -12.13 -2.95 1.84
N GLU A 27 -11.52 -2.86 0.66
CA GLU A 27 -11.48 -1.62 -0.14
C GLU A 27 -12.85 -1.09 -0.59
N SER A 28 -13.86 -1.97 -0.67
CA SER A 28 -15.19 -1.66 -1.19
C SER A 28 -16.18 -1.14 -0.14
N ASP A 29 -15.80 -1.04 1.14
CA ASP A 29 -16.74 -0.70 2.21
C ASP A 29 -16.07 0.05 3.38
N LEU A 30 -16.89 0.50 4.33
CA LEU A 30 -16.45 1.04 5.60
C LEU A 30 -15.72 -0.03 6.42
N PRO A 31 -14.76 0.39 7.27
CA PRO A 31 -14.15 -0.49 8.27
C PRO A 31 -15.18 -1.15 9.18
N TYR A 32 -14.93 -2.38 9.60
CA TYR A 32 -15.68 -3.03 10.67
C TYR A 32 -14.83 -3.04 11.93
N THR A 33 -15.34 -2.45 13.01
CA THR A 33 -14.67 -2.57 14.31
C THR A 33 -14.83 -3.99 14.81
N ILE A 34 -13.72 -4.58 15.25
CA ILE A 34 -13.67 -5.90 15.87
C ILE A 34 -13.04 -5.79 17.27
N ARG A 35 -13.33 -6.77 18.13
CA ARG A 35 -12.78 -6.87 19.48
C ARG A 35 -12.24 -8.27 19.70
N LEU A 36 -11.03 -8.37 20.25
CA LEU A 36 -10.50 -9.61 20.79
C LEU A 36 -10.97 -9.74 22.25
N ALA A 37 -11.84 -10.70 22.53
CA ALA A 37 -12.31 -10.99 23.88
C ALA A 37 -11.20 -11.61 24.72
N SER A 38 -11.30 -11.53 26.05
CA SER A 38 -10.34 -12.16 26.98
C SER A 38 -10.30 -13.69 26.85
N SER A 39 -11.34 -14.29 26.28
CA SER A 39 -11.39 -15.71 25.91
C SER A 39 -10.53 -16.06 24.69
N GLY A 40 -10.06 -15.05 23.93
CA GLY A 40 -9.43 -15.22 22.62
C GLY A 40 -10.41 -15.19 21.44
N ASP A 41 -11.71 -14.98 21.69
CA ASP A 41 -12.72 -14.90 20.63
C ASP A 41 -12.68 -13.55 19.89
N ILE A 42 -13.13 -13.53 18.63
CA ILE A 42 -13.16 -12.33 17.78
C ILE A 42 -14.61 -11.92 17.56
N GLU A 43 -14.98 -10.76 18.10
CA GLU A 43 -16.34 -10.23 18.05
C GLU A 43 -16.42 -9.04 17.09
N THR A 44 -17.31 -9.10 16.10
CA THR A 44 -17.62 -7.96 15.23
C THR A 44 -18.54 -6.99 15.96
N LEU A 45 -18.05 -5.79 16.24
CA LEU A 45 -18.83 -4.74 16.91
C LEU A 45 -19.71 -3.96 15.93
N GLY A 46 -19.32 -3.91 14.65
CA GLY A 46 -20.13 -3.34 13.58
C GLY A 46 -19.36 -2.46 12.60
N ARG A 47 -20.06 -2.04 11.55
CA ARG A 47 -19.58 -1.12 10.51
C ARG A 47 -19.35 0.27 11.11
N HIS A 48 -18.22 0.90 10.79
CA HIS A 48 -17.74 2.12 11.45
C HIS A 48 -17.51 3.26 10.46
N ASP A 49 -18.26 4.35 10.62
CA ASP A 49 -18.26 5.53 9.74
C ASP A 49 -17.54 6.75 10.34
N PHE A 50 -16.91 6.59 11.50
CA PHE A 50 -16.22 7.65 12.25
C PHE A 50 -17.12 8.86 12.57
N ASN A 51 -18.33 8.60 13.07
CA ASN A 51 -19.35 9.61 13.38
C ASN A 51 -19.81 10.36 12.13
N GLY A 52 -20.04 9.60 11.04
CA GLY A 52 -20.45 10.13 9.74
C GLY A 52 -19.36 10.88 8.96
N LYS A 53 -18.11 10.92 9.45
CA LYS A 53 -17.00 11.60 8.77
C LYS A 53 -16.39 10.77 7.63
N LEU A 54 -16.63 9.47 7.60
CA LEU A 54 -16.28 8.58 6.49
C LEU A 54 -17.56 8.07 5.84
N PHE A 55 -17.84 8.55 4.64
CA PHE A 55 -19.12 8.31 3.98
C PHE A 55 -19.19 6.98 3.20
N MET A 56 -18.06 6.43 2.74
CA MET A 56 -18.06 5.33 1.76
C MET A 56 -17.12 4.18 2.12
N SER A 57 -15.84 4.32 1.80
CA SER A 57 -14.82 3.31 2.10
C SER A 57 -13.49 3.98 2.43
N MET A 58 -12.55 3.18 2.89
CA MET A 58 -11.13 3.52 2.94
C MET A 58 -10.31 2.34 2.47
N THR A 59 -9.07 2.58 2.07
CA THR A 59 -8.16 1.50 1.69
C THR A 59 -7.85 0.58 2.86
N ALA A 60 -7.50 -0.66 2.53
CA ALA A 60 -7.11 -1.67 3.49
C ALA A 60 -5.67 -1.50 4.00
N HIS A 61 -4.95 -0.47 3.56
CA HIS A 61 -3.54 -0.29 3.93
C HIS A 61 -3.28 1.07 4.60
N PRO A 62 -3.95 1.39 5.72
CA PRO A 62 -3.61 2.59 6.45
C PRO A 62 -2.16 2.50 6.93
N LYS A 63 -1.42 3.62 6.87
CA LYS A 63 -0.06 3.69 7.42
C LYS A 63 -0.12 4.40 8.77
N ILE A 64 0.31 3.70 9.82
CA ILE A 64 0.32 4.21 11.19
C ILE A 64 1.72 4.76 11.48
N ASP A 65 1.80 6.03 11.85
CA ASP A 65 3.06 6.65 12.28
C ASP A 65 3.33 6.27 13.74
N PRO A 66 4.42 5.53 14.04
CA PRO A 66 4.71 5.11 15.41
C PRO A 66 5.12 6.26 16.34
N GLU A 67 5.51 7.43 15.82
CA GLU A 67 5.85 8.59 16.65
C GLU A 67 4.62 9.40 17.07
N THR A 68 3.69 9.64 16.15
CA THR A 68 2.52 10.49 16.41
C THR A 68 1.29 9.68 16.85
N GLY A 69 1.24 8.38 16.53
CA GLY A 69 0.07 7.52 16.71
C GLY A 69 -1.05 7.78 15.70
N GLU A 70 -0.83 8.66 14.73
CA GLU A 70 -1.78 8.97 13.67
C GLU A 70 -1.82 7.88 12.62
N ALA A 71 -2.99 7.72 11.98
CA ALA A 71 -3.16 6.80 10.87
C ALA A 71 -3.49 7.58 9.59
N PHE A 72 -2.81 7.27 8.51
CA PHE A 72 -2.99 7.90 7.21
C PHE A 72 -3.67 6.91 6.28
N ALA A 73 -4.65 7.39 5.51
CA ALA A 73 -5.43 6.54 4.63
C ALA A 73 -5.98 7.34 3.44
N PHE A 74 -6.61 6.64 2.51
CA PHE A 74 -7.29 7.27 1.40
C PHE A 74 -8.48 6.42 0.97
N ARG A 75 -9.24 6.95 0.01
CA ARG A 75 -10.18 6.18 -0.80
C ARG A 75 -9.92 6.47 -2.26
N TYR A 76 -10.21 5.51 -3.11
CA TYR A 76 -10.15 5.67 -4.56
C TYR A 76 -11.36 5.00 -5.20
N GLY A 77 -11.65 5.34 -6.45
CA GLY A 77 -12.79 4.75 -7.14
C GLY A 77 -12.93 5.20 -8.59
N PRO A 78 -13.98 4.71 -9.28
CA PRO A 78 -14.17 4.95 -10.72
C PRO A 78 -14.81 6.31 -11.04
N VAL A 79 -15.13 7.14 -10.04
CA VAL A 79 -15.81 8.44 -10.20
C VAL A 79 -14.97 9.55 -9.56
N PRO A 80 -14.85 10.73 -10.19
CA PRO A 80 -14.14 11.88 -9.59
C PRO A 80 -14.73 12.33 -8.25
N PRO A 81 -13.89 12.78 -7.29
CA PRO A 81 -12.42 12.67 -7.30
C PRO A 81 -11.98 11.21 -7.23
N PHE A 82 -11.11 10.78 -8.16
CA PHE A 82 -10.68 9.38 -8.26
C PHE A 82 -9.79 8.94 -7.08
N LEU A 83 -9.20 9.91 -6.37
CA LEU A 83 -8.42 9.74 -5.16
C LEU A 83 -8.83 10.81 -4.15
N THR A 84 -9.12 10.40 -2.91
CA THR A 84 -9.31 11.30 -1.77
C THR A 84 -8.47 10.82 -0.59
N TYR A 85 -7.55 11.67 -0.14
CA TYR A 85 -6.67 11.41 0.99
C TYR A 85 -7.25 11.97 2.29
N PHE A 86 -6.97 11.32 3.43
CA PHE A 86 -7.34 11.80 4.76
C PHE A 86 -6.47 11.11 5.83
N HIS A 87 -6.58 11.57 7.07
CA HIS A 87 -5.90 10.94 8.19
C HIS A 87 -6.79 10.94 9.44
N PHE A 88 -6.33 10.19 10.43
CA PHE A 88 -6.90 10.07 11.76
C PHE A 88 -5.86 10.54 12.76
N ASP A 89 -6.29 11.33 13.73
CA ASP A 89 -5.42 11.63 14.86
C ASP A 89 -5.16 10.38 15.72
N LYS A 90 -4.30 10.51 16.74
CA LYS A 90 -3.96 9.42 17.67
C LYS A 90 -5.17 8.80 18.39
N ASP A 91 -6.27 9.55 18.51
CA ASP A 91 -7.49 9.14 19.21
C ASP A 91 -8.52 8.55 18.22
N GLY A 92 -8.18 8.44 16.94
CA GLY A 92 -9.03 7.88 15.90
C GLY A 92 -10.02 8.88 15.29
N ASN A 93 -9.87 10.18 15.57
CA ASN A 93 -10.76 11.18 14.97
C ASN A 93 -10.32 11.46 13.54
N LYS A 94 -11.22 11.17 12.59
CA LYS A 94 -11.01 11.47 11.18
C LYS A 94 -10.93 12.99 10.94
N GLN A 95 -9.94 13.38 10.15
CA GLN A 95 -9.70 14.74 9.66
C GLN A 95 -10.40 14.98 8.31
N PRO A 96 -10.50 16.25 7.84
CA PRO A 96 -11.12 16.58 6.56
C PRO A 96 -10.52 15.82 5.37
N ASP A 97 -11.35 15.58 4.36
CA ASP A 97 -10.95 14.98 3.09
C ASP A 97 -10.11 15.95 2.25
N VAL A 98 -9.08 15.43 1.59
CA VAL A 98 -8.25 16.12 0.60
C VAL A 98 -8.46 15.45 -0.76
N PRO A 99 -9.39 15.95 -1.60
CA PRO A 99 -9.59 15.41 -2.94
C PRO A 99 -8.42 15.77 -3.86
N ILE A 100 -7.94 14.80 -4.65
CA ILE A 100 -6.83 14.97 -5.60
C ILE A 100 -7.40 15.00 -7.01
N PHE A 101 -7.71 16.18 -7.54
CA PHE A 101 -8.28 16.35 -8.89
C PHE A 101 -7.22 16.32 -10.00
N SER A 102 -5.94 16.52 -9.66
CA SER A 102 -4.80 16.32 -10.55
C SER A 102 -4.63 14.86 -10.99
N MET A 103 -5.28 13.91 -10.31
CA MET A 103 -5.49 12.57 -10.83
C MET A 103 -6.71 12.58 -11.76
N VAL A 104 -6.46 12.52 -13.07
CA VAL A 104 -7.50 12.78 -14.10
C VAL A 104 -8.14 11.52 -14.69
N ARG A 105 -7.68 10.33 -14.28
CA ARG A 105 -8.21 9.03 -14.70
C ARG A 105 -8.24 8.09 -13.51
N PRO A 106 -9.18 7.13 -13.44
CA PRO A 106 -9.17 6.13 -12.40
C PRO A 106 -7.98 5.18 -12.58
N SER A 107 -7.29 4.85 -11.49
CA SER A 107 -6.23 3.85 -11.45
C SER A 107 -6.47 2.93 -10.26
N PHE A 108 -5.91 1.73 -10.31
CA PHE A 108 -5.95 0.77 -9.21
C PHE A 108 -4.93 1.17 -8.14
N LEU A 109 -5.35 1.94 -7.13
CA LEU A 109 -4.52 2.42 -6.03
C LEU A 109 -4.75 1.56 -4.79
N HIS A 110 -4.07 0.42 -4.73
CA HIS A 110 -4.26 -0.52 -3.63
C HIS A 110 -3.58 -0.05 -2.33
N ASP A 111 -2.36 0.46 -2.44
CA ASP A 111 -1.53 0.89 -1.31
C ASP A 111 -0.85 2.24 -1.60
N PHE A 112 -0.25 2.82 -0.57
CA PHE A 112 0.46 4.09 -0.60
C PHE A 112 1.60 4.09 0.43
N ALA A 113 2.39 5.15 0.52
CA ALA A 113 3.36 5.31 1.61
C ALA A 113 3.27 6.68 2.26
N ILE A 114 3.84 6.77 3.45
CA ILE A 114 4.10 8.02 4.15
C ILE A 114 5.58 8.15 4.45
N THR A 115 6.04 9.39 4.57
CA THR A 115 7.31 9.76 5.17
C THR A 115 7.05 10.65 6.38
N LYS A 116 8.11 11.20 6.96
CA LYS A 116 7.98 12.23 8.01
C LYS A 116 7.08 13.39 7.57
N ASN A 117 7.18 13.83 6.32
CA ASN A 117 6.50 15.04 5.84
C ASN A 117 5.49 14.81 4.72
N TYR A 118 5.51 13.66 4.03
CA TYR A 118 4.73 13.45 2.81
C TYR A 118 3.86 12.19 2.84
N ALA A 119 2.76 12.23 2.08
CA ALA A 119 2.03 11.06 1.61
C ALA A 119 2.36 10.84 0.12
N ILE A 120 2.44 9.57 -0.29
CA ILE A 120 2.95 9.14 -1.59
C ILE A 120 1.97 8.18 -2.24
N PHE A 121 1.50 8.49 -3.45
CA PHE A 121 0.54 7.70 -4.21
C PHE A 121 1.13 7.26 -5.54
N ALA A 122 0.75 6.08 -6.04
CA ALA A 122 1.18 5.61 -7.34
C ALA A 122 0.02 5.61 -8.34
N ASP A 123 0.22 6.27 -9.48
CA ASP A 123 -0.68 6.29 -10.61
C ASP A 123 -0.12 5.32 -11.66
N ILE A 124 -0.59 4.06 -11.66
CA ILE A 124 0.05 2.92 -12.36
C ILE A 124 -0.68 2.55 -13.66
N GLN A 125 -0.10 1.64 -14.46
CA GLN A 125 -0.71 1.16 -15.71
C GLN A 125 -1.99 0.36 -15.51
N ILE A 126 -2.24 -0.15 -14.30
CA ILE A 126 -3.47 -0.85 -13.97
C ILE A 126 -4.56 0.20 -13.68
N GLY A 127 -5.55 0.27 -14.57
CA GLY A 127 -6.70 1.16 -14.54
C GLY A 127 -7.98 0.45 -14.10
N MET A 128 -8.94 1.24 -13.60
CA MET A 128 -10.32 0.77 -13.42
C MET A 128 -11.12 1.15 -14.66
N ASN A 129 -12.04 0.30 -15.11
CA ASN A 129 -12.93 0.58 -16.24
C ASN A 129 -14.35 0.88 -15.73
N PRO A 130 -14.76 2.15 -15.62
CA PRO A 130 -16.06 2.53 -15.08
C PRO A 130 -17.23 1.96 -15.89
N MET A 131 -17.09 1.84 -17.21
CA MET A 131 -18.15 1.31 -18.08
C MET A 131 -18.39 -0.18 -17.76
N GLU A 132 -17.33 -0.97 -17.63
CA GLU A 132 -17.46 -2.39 -17.28
C GLU A 132 -17.97 -2.60 -15.85
N MET A 133 -17.56 -1.74 -14.91
CA MET A 133 -18.07 -1.77 -13.54
C MET A 133 -19.57 -1.46 -13.42
N ILE A 134 -20.09 -0.58 -14.29
CA ILE A 134 -21.49 -0.12 -14.25
C ILE A 134 -22.41 -1.03 -15.08
N PHE A 135 -21.99 -1.40 -16.28
CA PHE A 135 -22.87 -2.06 -17.25
C PHE A 135 -22.71 -3.59 -17.28
N GLY A 136 -21.59 -4.12 -16.77
CA GLY A 136 -21.28 -5.56 -16.77
C GLY A 136 -20.99 -6.11 -18.18
N GLY A 137 -19.86 -6.81 -18.34
CA GLY A 137 -19.48 -7.38 -19.65
C GLY A 137 -18.05 -7.89 -19.73
N GLY A 138 -17.13 -7.30 -18.95
CA GLY A 138 -15.72 -7.63 -18.91
C GLY A 138 -15.06 -7.36 -17.54
N SER A 139 -13.72 -7.38 -17.51
CA SER A 139 -12.97 -7.15 -16.27
C SER A 139 -13.09 -5.69 -15.81
N PRO A 140 -13.45 -5.42 -14.54
CA PRO A 140 -13.54 -4.06 -13.99
C PRO A 140 -12.18 -3.37 -13.86
N VAL A 141 -11.08 -4.12 -14.00
CA VAL A 141 -9.70 -3.66 -13.93
C VAL A 141 -8.95 -4.14 -15.18
N GLY A 142 -8.09 -3.30 -15.76
CA GLY A 142 -7.30 -3.65 -16.94
C GLY A 142 -5.99 -2.88 -17.02
N ALA A 143 -5.02 -3.40 -17.75
CA ALA A 143 -3.74 -2.75 -17.97
C ALA A 143 -3.78 -1.85 -19.22
N ASP A 144 -3.35 -0.60 -19.09
CA ASP A 144 -3.04 0.31 -20.20
C ASP A 144 -1.52 0.39 -20.38
N PRO A 145 -0.92 -0.38 -21.31
CA PRO A 145 0.52 -0.38 -21.51
C PRO A 145 1.06 0.95 -22.05
N ALA A 146 0.20 1.82 -22.61
CA ALA A 146 0.61 3.13 -23.11
C ALA A 146 0.71 4.20 -22.01
N LYS A 147 0.09 3.96 -20.84
CA LYS A 147 0.18 4.86 -19.69
C LYS A 147 1.59 4.82 -19.10
N VAL A 148 2.16 6.01 -18.83
CA VAL A 148 3.41 6.14 -18.08
C VAL A 148 3.06 6.17 -16.59
N PRO A 149 3.53 5.22 -15.76
CA PRO A 149 3.32 5.29 -14.32
C PRO A 149 3.96 6.54 -13.71
N ARG A 150 3.34 7.08 -12.66
CA ARG A 150 3.81 8.28 -11.96
C ARG A 150 3.67 8.11 -10.46
N ILE A 151 4.51 8.82 -9.70
CA ILE A 151 4.42 8.92 -8.25
C ILE A 151 3.98 10.33 -7.88
N GLY A 152 2.89 10.43 -7.12
CA GLY A 152 2.35 11.67 -6.57
C GLY A 152 2.82 11.86 -5.13
N ILE A 153 3.33 13.05 -4.81
CA ILE A 153 3.84 13.41 -3.49
C ILE A 153 3.10 14.67 -3.02
N ILE A 154 2.50 14.60 -1.84
CA ILE A 154 1.76 15.68 -1.21
C ILE A 154 2.17 15.80 0.27
N PRO A 155 2.26 17.00 0.86
CA PRO A 155 2.46 17.12 2.31
C PRO A 155 1.42 16.31 3.07
N ARG A 156 1.83 15.53 4.07
CA ARG A 156 0.92 14.60 4.76
C ARG A 156 -0.20 15.31 5.54
N TYR A 157 -0.03 16.60 5.84
CA TYR A 157 -1.03 17.47 6.47
C TYR A 157 -1.60 18.52 5.53
N ALA A 158 -1.52 18.31 4.22
CA ALA A 158 -2.10 19.20 3.23
C ALA A 158 -3.59 19.40 3.48
N LYS A 159 -4.08 20.62 3.21
CA LYS A 159 -5.50 20.99 3.33
C LYS A 159 -6.25 20.90 2.01
N ASP A 160 -5.50 20.93 0.91
CA ASP A 160 -5.95 20.83 -0.47
C ASP A 160 -4.80 20.27 -1.32
N GLU A 161 -5.02 20.06 -2.62
CA GLU A 161 -4.02 19.45 -3.51
C GLU A 161 -2.97 20.45 -4.07
N SER A 162 -2.95 21.72 -3.65
CA SER A 162 -2.11 22.75 -4.27
C SER A 162 -0.60 22.45 -4.25
N GLU A 163 -0.17 21.63 -3.29
CA GLU A 163 1.22 21.20 -3.13
C GLU A 163 1.50 19.79 -3.70
N MET A 164 0.53 19.18 -4.38
CA MET A 164 0.70 17.87 -5.03
C MET A 164 1.69 17.97 -6.20
N LYS A 165 2.67 17.06 -6.23
CA LYS A 165 3.66 16.95 -7.31
C LYS A 165 3.69 15.54 -7.87
N TRP A 166 3.59 15.44 -9.20
CA TRP A 166 3.66 14.17 -9.92
C TRP A 166 5.02 14.02 -10.62
N PHE A 167 5.64 12.86 -10.46
CA PHE A 167 6.92 12.51 -11.06
C PHE A 167 6.74 11.28 -11.93
N ASP A 168 7.17 11.33 -13.20
CA ASP A 168 7.10 10.17 -14.08
C ASP A 168 8.10 9.10 -13.63
N VAL A 169 7.61 7.86 -13.51
CA VAL A 169 8.38 6.69 -13.12
C VAL A 169 8.08 5.55 -14.10
N PRO A 170 8.53 5.63 -15.36
CA PRO A 170 8.12 4.72 -16.43
C PRO A 170 8.35 3.25 -16.05
N GLY A 171 7.34 2.38 -16.20
CA GLY A 171 7.44 0.94 -15.95
C GLY A 171 7.53 0.54 -14.47
N PHE A 172 7.02 1.37 -13.56
CA PHE A 172 6.94 1.08 -12.14
C PHE A 172 5.48 0.96 -11.69
N ASN A 173 5.01 -0.27 -11.50
CA ASN A 173 3.64 -0.64 -11.18
C ASN A 173 3.60 -1.33 -9.82
N LEU A 174 3.49 -0.54 -8.76
CA LEU A 174 3.36 -1.08 -7.41
C LEU A 174 1.90 -1.38 -7.08
N ILE A 175 1.68 -2.52 -6.41
CA ILE A 175 0.40 -2.84 -5.77
C ILE A 175 0.54 -2.67 -4.25
N HIS A 176 1.62 -3.21 -3.68
CA HIS A 176 1.99 -3.01 -2.27
C HIS A 176 3.15 -2.04 -2.13
N THR A 177 3.22 -1.35 -0.99
CA THR A 177 4.37 -0.51 -0.64
C THR A 177 5.02 -1.03 0.64
N ILE A 178 6.36 -1.14 0.64
CA ILE A 178 7.13 -1.64 1.79
C ILE A 178 7.37 -0.54 2.80
N ASN A 179 7.96 0.58 2.35
CA ASN A 179 8.24 1.74 3.17
C ASN A 179 8.68 2.93 2.29
N ALA A 180 8.66 4.13 2.88
CA ALA A 180 9.32 5.29 2.30
C ALA A 180 9.94 6.17 3.38
N TRP A 181 10.93 6.97 3.00
CA TRP A 181 11.56 7.96 3.87
C TRP A 181 12.17 9.10 3.07
N GLU A 182 12.57 10.15 3.77
CA GLU A 182 13.28 11.29 3.21
C GLU A 182 14.78 11.18 3.47
N GLU A 183 15.58 11.60 2.49
CA GLU A 183 17.04 11.74 2.55
C GLU A 183 17.44 13.15 2.15
N ASP A 184 18.74 13.45 2.23
CA ASP A 184 19.32 14.71 1.75
C ASP A 184 18.61 15.94 2.37
N ASP A 185 18.41 15.90 3.69
CA ASP A 185 17.69 16.90 4.49
C ASP A 185 16.27 17.25 3.99
N GLY A 186 15.61 16.28 3.34
CA GLY A 186 14.25 16.43 2.80
C GLY A 186 14.21 16.73 1.31
N ASP A 187 15.37 16.84 0.65
CA ASP A 187 15.44 17.11 -0.80
C ASP A 187 15.25 15.87 -1.67
N ALA A 188 15.34 14.68 -1.07
CA ALA A 188 15.12 13.43 -1.78
C ALA A 188 14.17 12.52 -1.03
N LEU A 189 13.33 11.81 -1.78
CA LEU A 189 12.42 10.81 -1.27
C LEU A 189 12.86 9.44 -1.77
N VAL A 190 12.90 8.47 -0.88
CA VAL A 190 13.20 7.07 -1.19
C VAL A 190 11.99 6.21 -0.87
N MET A 191 11.61 5.35 -1.80
CA MET A 191 10.51 4.39 -1.64
C MET A 191 10.97 2.99 -2.00
N LEU A 192 10.50 2.01 -1.24
CA LEU A 192 10.68 0.59 -1.48
C LEU A 192 9.33 -0.05 -1.81
N ALA A 193 9.23 -0.72 -2.95
CA ALA A 193 8.01 -1.44 -3.35
C ALA A 193 8.35 -2.63 -4.26
N PRO A 194 7.57 -3.72 -4.22
CA PRO A 194 7.52 -4.69 -5.30
C PRO A 194 6.95 -4.03 -6.57
N ASN A 195 7.74 -4.03 -7.64
CA ASN A 195 7.32 -3.60 -8.96
C ASN A 195 6.81 -4.80 -9.77
N ILE A 196 5.56 -4.74 -10.22
CA ILE A 196 4.97 -5.77 -11.08
C ILE A 196 5.45 -5.56 -12.51
N LEU A 197 6.27 -6.49 -13.02
CA LEU A 197 6.84 -6.40 -14.37
C LEU A 197 5.86 -6.86 -15.46
N SER A 198 5.00 -7.83 -15.16
CA SER A 198 4.04 -8.45 -16.08
C SER A 198 2.60 -8.03 -15.78
N VAL A 199 2.32 -6.73 -15.91
CA VAL A 199 1.01 -6.13 -15.54
C VAL A 199 -0.18 -6.73 -16.28
N GLU A 200 0.01 -7.24 -17.50
CA GLU A 200 -1.05 -7.93 -18.27
C GLU A 200 -1.50 -9.26 -17.65
N HIS A 201 -0.71 -9.85 -16.74
CA HIS A 201 -1.00 -11.16 -16.15
C HIS A 201 -1.59 -11.07 -14.74
N THR A 202 -1.55 -9.90 -14.11
CA THR A 202 -1.94 -9.66 -12.72
C THR A 202 -3.35 -10.16 -12.38
N LEU A 203 -4.29 -10.16 -13.35
CA LEU A 203 -5.69 -10.52 -13.12
C LEU A 203 -6.10 -11.88 -13.68
N GLU A 204 -5.31 -12.44 -14.60
CA GLU A 204 -5.72 -13.62 -15.38
C GLU A 204 -4.78 -14.82 -15.21
N ARG A 205 -3.49 -14.58 -14.97
CA ARG A 205 -2.43 -15.61 -14.92
C ARG A 205 -1.39 -15.27 -13.86
N MET A 206 -1.80 -15.33 -12.59
CA MET A 206 -0.95 -14.96 -11.45
C MET A 206 0.37 -15.74 -11.40
N GLU A 207 0.41 -16.97 -11.92
CA GLU A 207 1.61 -17.80 -12.02
C GLU A 207 2.71 -17.20 -12.90
N LEU A 208 2.37 -16.25 -13.77
CA LEU A 208 3.30 -15.51 -14.63
C LEU A 208 3.65 -14.12 -14.07
N VAL A 209 3.10 -13.75 -12.91
CA VAL A 209 3.40 -12.47 -12.26
C VAL A 209 4.78 -12.54 -11.63
N HIS A 210 5.62 -11.57 -12.01
CA HIS A 210 6.91 -11.35 -11.39
C HIS A 210 6.95 -9.96 -10.74
N ALA A 211 7.02 -9.95 -9.41
CA ALA A 211 7.17 -8.78 -8.57
C ALA A 211 8.63 -8.65 -8.15
N LEU A 212 9.28 -7.56 -8.58
CA LEU A 212 10.67 -7.30 -8.26
C LEU A 212 10.75 -6.16 -7.24
N VAL A 213 11.36 -6.40 -6.07
CA VAL A 213 11.53 -5.33 -5.08
C VAL A 213 12.54 -4.30 -5.59
N GLU A 214 12.08 -3.06 -5.75
CA GLU A 214 12.89 -1.93 -6.20
C GLU A 214 12.98 -0.84 -5.15
N LYS A 215 14.09 -0.11 -5.22
CA LYS A 215 14.30 1.18 -4.57
C LYS A 215 14.15 2.29 -5.59
N VAL A 216 13.18 3.16 -5.38
CA VAL A 216 12.96 4.37 -6.18
C VAL A 216 13.43 5.56 -5.38
N LYS A 217 14.34 6.38 -5.93
CA LYS A 217 14.78 7.64 -5.33
C LYS A 217 14.41 8.81 -6.25
N ILE A 218 13.67 9.76 -5.71
CA ILE A 218 13.17 10.97 -6.39
C ILE A 218 13.85 12.18 -5.77
N ASN A 219 14.55 12.99 -6.56
CA ASN A 219 15.02 14.29 -6.12
C ASN A 219 13.89 15.32 -6.28
N LEU A 220 13.43 15.90 -5.18
CA LEU A 220 12.26 16.79 -5.14
C LEU A 220 12.55 18.18 -5.70
N LYS A 221 13.82 18.56 -5.86
CA LYS A 221 14.26 19.83 -6.46
C LYS A 221 14.40 19.74 -7.97
N THR A 222 15.02 18.67 -8.47
CA THR A 222 15.33 18.51 -9.89
C THR A 222 14.30 17.67 -10.65
N GLY A 223 13.48 16.89 -9.93
CA GLY A 223 12.57 15.91 -10.51
C GLY A 223 13.24 14.65 -11.05
N ILE A 224 14.55 14.49 -10.85
CA ILE A 224 15.27 13.30 -11.30
C ILE A 224 14.80 12.08 -10.50
N VAL A 225 14.41 11.04 -11.22
CA VAL A 225 14.02 9.74 -10.67
C VAL A 225 15.09 8.70 -11.01
N THR A 226 15.49 7.92 -10.02
CA THR A 226 16.38 6.77 -10.17
C THR A 226 15.73 5.52 -9.59
N ARG A 227 16.00 4.37 -10.19
CA ARG A 227 15.41 3.08 -9.81
C ARG A 227 16.49 2.03 -9.73
N GLN A 228 16.42 1.21 -8.68
CA GLN A 228 17.38 0.15 -8.42
C GLN A 228 16.66 -1.14 -8.00
N PRO A 229 16.73 -2.21 -8.81
CA PRO A 229 16.40 -3.56 -8.39
C PRO A 229 17.21 -4.00 -7.15
N LEU A 230 16.54 -4.51 -6.11
CA LEU A 230 17.21 -4.97 -4.88
C LEU A 230 17.35 -6.51 -4.82
N SER A 231 16.47 -7.24 -5.49
CA SER A 231 16.53 -8.70 -5.57
C SER A 231 15.94 -9.16 -6.91
N ALA A 232 16.51 -10.18 -7.53
CA ALA A 232 15.95 -10.81 -8.74
C ALA A 232 14.90 -11.89 -8.42
N ARG A 233 14.66 -12.18 -7.13
CA ARG A 233 13.61 -13.09 -6.71
C ARG A 233 12.25 -12.44 -6.92
N ASN A 234 11.24 -13.27 -7.19
CA ASN A 234 9.84 -12.85 -7.17
C ASN A 234 9.41 -12.64 -5.72
N LEU A 235 9.26 -11.39 -5.30
CA LEU A 235 9.06 -11.00 -3.90
C LEU A 235 7.89 -10.04 -3.77
N ASP A 236 7.00 -10.34 -2.82
CA ASP A 236 5.86 -9.48 -2.48
C ASP A 236 5.54 -9.60 -0.98
N PHE A 237 4.45 -8.98 -0.51
CA PHE A 237 3.96 -9.01 0.88
C PHE A 237 5.08 -8.72 1.88
N ALA A 238 5.83 -7.65 1.62
CA ALA A 238 7.01 -7.36 2.38
C ALA A 238 6.70 -6.49 3.61
N VAL A 239 7.28 -6.87 4.74
CA VAL A 239 7.13 -6.19 6.02
C VAL A 239 8.46 -5.68 6.54
N ILE A 240 8.38 -4.69 7.43
CA ILE A 240 9.51 -4.12 8.16
C ILE A 240 9.23 -4.17 9.66
N ASN A 241 10.22 -3.77 10.46
CA ASN A 241 9.94 -3.42 11.85
C ASN A 241 8.99 -2.20 11.88
N PRO A 242 7.79 -2.30 12.48
CA PRO A 242 6.81 -1.21 12.49
C PRO A 242 7.33 0.11 13.09
N ALA A 243 8.33 0.07 13.97
CA ALA A 243 8.96 1.27 14.53
C ALA A 243 9.68 2.16 13.48
N TYR A 244 9.88 1.62 12.27
CA TYR A 244 10.55 2.29 11.15
C TYR A 244 9.60 2.66 9.99
N VAL A 245 8.28 2.51 10.17
CA VAL A 245 7.32 3.10 9.19
C VAL A 245 7.62 4.58 9.06
N ALA A 246 7.66 5.08 7.82
CA ALA A 246 7.98 6.46 7.47
C ALA A 246 9.44 6.90 7.73
N LYS A 247 10.32 5.96 8.11
CA LYS A 247 11.73 6.20 8.46
C LYS A 247 12.65 5.26 7.70
N ARG A 248 13.91 5.67 7.56
CA ARG A 248 14.95 4.83 6.94
C ARG A 248 15.10 3.52 7.71
N ASN A 249 14.80 2.40 7.06
CA ASN A 249 14.99 1.06 7.61
C ASN A 249 16.17 0.34 6.93
N LYS A 250 16.79 -0.58 7.66
CA LYS A 250 17.89 -1.42 7.14
C LYS A 250 17.39 -2.76 6.59
N TYR A 251 16.41 -3.36 7.24
CA TYR A 251 15.95 -4.71 6.90
C TYR A 251 14.51 -4.71 6.40
N VAL A 252 14.28 -5.55 5.39
CA VAL A 252 12.96 -5.87 4.83
C VAL A 252 12.82 -7.39 4.85
N TYR A 253 11.62 -7.88 5.16
CA TYR A 253 11.27 -9.31 5.11
C TYR A 253 10.18 -9.49 4.08
N ALA A 254 10.36 -10.34 3.07
CA ALA A 254 9.39 -10.48 1.99
C ALA A 254 9.05 -11.96 1.74
N ALA A 255 7.83 -12.21 1.29
CA ALA A 255 7.38 -13.51 0.82
C ALA A 255 8.08 -13.86 -0.50
N ILE A 256 8.53 -15.09 -0.66
CA ILE A 256 9.10 -15.60 -1.92
C ILE A 256 7.99 -16.27 -2.71
N GLY A 257 7.70 -15.72 -3.88
CA GLY A 257 6.65 -16.21 -4.75
C GLY A 257 7.13 -17.09 -5.89
N ASP A 258 7.16 -18.40 -5.67
CA ASP A 258 7.73 -19.33 -6.65
C ASP A 258 7.02 -20.70 -6.61
N PRO A 259 6.00 -20.94 -7.47
CA PRO A 259 5.33 -19.97 -8.35
C PRO A 259 4.20 -19.20 -7.64
N MET A 260 3.83 -18.02 -8.12
CA MET A 260 2.60 -17.35 -7.65
C MET A 260 1.33 -18.13 -7.99
N PRO A 261 0.28 -18.09 -7.14
CA PRO A 261 0.15 -17.36 -5.86
C PRO A 261 0.71 -18.10 -4.63
N LYS A 262 1.49 -19.17 -4.81
CA LYS A 262 2.03 -19.98 -3.71
C LYS A 262 3.31 -19.34 -3.12
N ILE A 263 3.27 -18.98 -1.85
CA ILE A 263 4.46 -18.48 -1.12
C ILE A 263 5.31 -19.65 -0.65
N SER A 264 6.49 -19.84 -1.23
CA SER A 264 7.38 -20.99 -0.96
C SER A 264 8.45 -20.72 0.11
N GLY A 265 8.56 -19.48 0.58
CA GLY A 265 9.50 -19.11 1.63
C GLY A 265 9.45 -17.63 2.00
N VAL A 266 10.41 -17.22 2.82
CA VAL A 266 10.62 -15.82 3.22
C VAL A 266 12.08 -15.46 3.02
N VAL A 267 12.33 -14.23 2.57
CA VAL A 267 13.67 -13.65 2.44
C VAL A 267 13.84 -12.47 3.39
N LYS A 268 15.05 -12.26 3.88
CA LYS A 268 15.49 -11.03 4.56
C LYS A 268 16.45 -10.28 3.65
N LEU A 269 16.11 -9.04 3.33
CA LEU A 269 16.93 -8.12 2.55
C LEU A 269 17.60 -7.09 3.48
N ASP A 270 18.87 -6.79 3.24
CA ASP A 270 19.56 -5.60 3.76
C ASP A 270 19.55 -4.52 2.69
N VAL A 271 18.70 -3.50 2.88
CA VAL A 271 18.48 -2.41 1.92
C VAL A 271 19.38 -1.19 2.16
N SER A 272 20.28 -1.27 3.15
CA SER A 272 21.22 -0.20 3.47
C SER A 272 22.43 -0.15 2.54
N GLN A 273 22.73 -1.26 1.86
CA GLN A 273 23.89 -1.38 0.98
C GLN A 273 23.65 -0.65 -0.36
N GLY A 274 24.76 -0.21 -0.96
CA GLY A 274 24.78 0.53 -2.23
C GLY A 274 24.48 -0.34 -3.45
N GLU A 275 24.55 0.28 -4.62
CA GLU A 275 24.26 -0.33 -5.92
C GLU A 275 25.10 -1.59 -6.20
N HIS A 276 24.51 -2.55 -6.92
CA HIS A 276 25.16 -3.76 -7.46
C HIS A 276 25.57 -4.87 -6.48
N ARG A 277 25.02 -4.92 -5.25
CA ARG A 277 25.21 -6.06 -4.35
C ARG A 277 23.91 -6.83 -4.14
N GLU A 278 24.03 -8.14 -3.97
CA GLU A 278 22.91 -8.97 -3.53
C GLU A 278 22.44 -8.48 -2.15
N CYS A 279 21.20 -7.99 -2.08
CA CYS A 279 20.62 -7.50 -0.83
C CYS A 279 20.13 -8.66 0.05
N THR A 280 19.99 -9.88 -0.49
CA THR A 280 19.58 -11.06 0.26
C THR A 280 20.62 -11.43 1.31
N VAL A 281 20.28 -11.30 2.59
CA VAL A 281 21.17 -11.66 3.70
C VAL A 281 20.73 -12.93 4.43
N ALA A 282 19.48 -13.35 4.26
CA ALA A 282 19.00 -14.64 4.71
C ALA A 282 17.75 -15.05 3.93
N SER A 283 17.47 -16.35 3.87
CA SER A 283 16.19 -16.87 3.37
C SER A 283 15.82 -18.17 4.06
N ARG A 284 14.52 -18.45 4.17
CA ARG A 284 13.98 -19.73 4.62
C ARG A 284 12.98 -20.24 3.59
N ILE A 285 13.30 -21.38 2.97
CA ILE A 285 12.40 -22.10 2.06
C ILE A 285 11.63 -23.14 2.88
N TYR A 286 10.32 -23.25 2.66
CA TYR A 286 9.45 -24.12 3.45
C TYR A 286 9.55 -25.60 3.06
N GLY A 287 10.00 -25.88 1.84
CA GLY A 287 10.13 -27.24 1.31
C GLY A 287 8.92 -27.66 0.44
N PRO A 288 8.99 -28.84 -0.20
CA PRO A 288 7.96 -29.29 -1.13
C PRO A 288 6.57 -29.38 -0.49
N GLY A 289 5.55 -28.86 -1.16
CA GLY A 289 4.16 -28.88 -0.69
C GLY A 289 3.87 -28.00 0.53
N CYS A 290 4.84 -27.24 1.02
CA CYS A 290 4.69 -26.35 2.17
C CYS A 290 4.64 -24.90 1.68
N TYR A 291 3.57 -24.18 2.04
CA TYR A 291 3.34 -22.81 1.63
C TYR A 291 2.96 -21.93 2.82
N GLY A 292 3.27 -20.64 2.72
CA GLY A 292 2.91 -19.62 3.72
C GLY A 292 2.16 -18.45 3.11
N GLY A 293 2.36 -17.27 3.70
CA GLY A 293 1.76 -16.00 3.26
C GLY A 293 2.69 -14.83 3.59
N GLU A 294 2.08 -13.68 3.86
CA GLU A 294 2.78 -12.50 4.37
C GLU A 294 3.53 -12.82 5.69
N PRO A 295 4.85 -12.62 5.78
CA PRO A 295 5.57 -12.69 7.05
C PRO A 295 5.12 -11.56 7.98
N PHE A 296 5.10 -11.81 9.30
CA PHE A 296 4.83 -10.79 10.31
C PHE A 296 6.06 -10.56 11.19
N PHE A 297 6.49 -9.31 11.35
CA PHE A 297 7.63 -8.96 12.19
C PHE A 297 7.18 -8.59 13.61
N VAL A 298 7.79 -9.23 14.60
CA VAL A 298 7.65 -8.87 16.02
C VAL A 298 9.03 -8.55 16.57
N ALA A 299 9.21 -7.33 17.10
CA ALA A 299 10.44 -6.95 17.77
C ALA A 299 10.60 -7.75 19.07
N ALA A 300 11.82 -8.16 19.40
CA ALA A 300 12.12 -8.65 20.74
C ALA A 300 11.97 -7.48 21.73
N GLU A 301 11.45 -7.75 22.94
CA GLU A 301 11.43 -6.74 23.99
C GLU A 301 12.86 -6.27 24.28
N PRO A 302 13.05 -4.96 24.57
CA PRO A 302 14.35 -4.46 25.03
C PRO A 302 14.79 -5.29 26.24
N ARG A 303 15.97 -5.90 26.16
CA ARG A 303 16.60 -6.57 27.29
C ARG A 303 17.18 -5.57 28.27
#